data_AF-A0A3R9AGF3-F1
#
_entry.id   AF-A0A3R9AGF3-F1
#
_cell.length_a   1.000
_cell.length_b   1.000
_cell.length_c   1.000
_cell.angle_alpha   90.00
_cell.angle_beta   90.00
_cell.angle_gamma   90.00
#
_symmetry.space_group_name_H-M   'P 1'
#
loop_
_entity.id
_entity.type
_entity.pdbx_description
1 polymer ?
#
loop_
_entity_poly.entity_id
_entity_poly.type
_entity_poly.pdbx_seq_one_letter_code
_entity_poly.pdbx_strand_id
1 'polypeptide(L)'
;MRELNSREVEVVSGAGFFADLGKSIGAAIGGIVDQGTLAGGLKTDATTAAGTLGSGIGSLLELDVISAITNIGSGIVGIVNFGISAISQLKNKTA
;
A
#
# COMPACT_ATOMS: atom_id res chain seq x y z
N MET A 1 -11.99 37.49 3.18
CA MET A 1 -11.72 36.07 2.89
C MET A 1 -10.43 35.70 3.57
N ARG A 2 -10.40 34.62 4.35
CA ARG A 2 -9.19 34.12 5.00
C ARG A 2 -8.50 33.15 4.04
N GLU A 3 -7.21 33.32 3.80
CA GLU A 3 -6.42 32.36 3.04
C GLU A 3 -6.34 31.04 3.82
N LEU A 4 -6.66 29.95 3.15
CA LEU A 4 -6.58 28.61 3.73
C LEU A 4 -5.16 28.09 3.56
N ASN A 5 -4.65 27.38 4.57
CA ASN A 5 -3.40 26.65 4.39
C ASN A 5 -3.61 25.42 3.50
N SER A 6 -2.53 24.85 2.97
CA SER A 6 -2.60 23.73 2.02
C SER A 6 -3.40 22.53 2.53
N ARG A 7 -3.39 22.23 3.84
CA ARG A 7 -4.20 21.14 4.43
C ARG A 7 -5.69 21.47 4.45
N GLU A 8 -6.06 22.70 4.79
CA GLU A 8 -7.46 23.13 4.78
C GLU A 8 -8.02 23.14 3.34
N VAL A 9 -7.19 23.45 2.34
CA VAL A 9 -7.56 23.33 0.92
C VAL A 9 -7.77 21.87 0.53
N GLU A 10 -6.87 20.97 0.96
CA GLU A 10 -6.93 19.52 0.68
C GLU A 10 -8.21 18.88 1.23
N VAL A 11 -8.59 19.22 2.47
CA VAL A 11 -9.81 18.73 3.12
C VAL A 11 -11.08 19.20 2.41
N VAL A 12 -11.09 20.44 1.91
CA VAL A 12 -12.25 21.01 1.22
C VAL A 12 -12.34 20.53 -0.25
N SER A 13 -11.22 20.16 -0.85
CA SER A 13 -11.15 19.65 -2.23
C SER A 13 -11.33 18.13 -2.34
N GLY A 14 -11.32 17.41 -1.22
CA GLY A 14 -11.43 15.94 -1.21
C GLY A 14 -10.17 15.25 -1.74
N ALA A 15 -9.05 15.96 -1.82
CA ALA A 15 -7.75 15.39 -2.13
C ALA A 15 -7.35 14.38 -1.04
N GLY A 16 -6.81 13.23 -1.44
CA GLY A 16 -6.50 12.10 -0.58
C GLY A 16 -7.63 11.09 -0.36
N PHE A 17 -8.88 11.38 -0.74
CA PHE A 17 -10.00 10.45 -0.51
C PHE A 17 -9.86 9.11 -1.24
N PHE A 18 -9.58 9.12 -2.54
CA PHE A 18 -9.35 7.91 -3.33
C PHE A 18 -8.02 7.25 -2.97
N ALA A 19 -6.99 8.03 -2.63
CA ALA A 19 -5.72 7.50 -2.12
C ALA A 19 -5.93 6.72 -0.80
N ASP A 20 -6.72 7.24 0.13
CA ASP A 20 -7.05 6.56 1.38
C ASP A 20 -7.97 5.35 1.16
N LEU A 21 -8.96 5.48 0.28
CA LEU A 21 -9.82 4.37 -0.12
C LEU A 21 -9.01 3.24 -0.75
N GLY A 22 -8.15 3.57 -1.71
CA GLY A 22 -7.26 2.63 -2.38
C GLY A 22 -6.31 1.96 -1.39
N LYS A 23 -5.78 2.73 -0.43
CA LYS A 23 -4.96 2.19 0.67
C LYS A 23 -5.72 1.19 1.51
N SER A 24 -6.95 1.51 1.90
CA SER A 24 -7.79 0.62 2.72
C SER A 24 -8.11 -0.68 1.99
N ILE A 25 -8.45 -0.60 0.69
CA ILE A 25 -8.74 -1.77 -0.13
C ILE A 25 -7.47 -2.63 -0.30
N GLY A 26 -6.35 -1.98 -0.63
CA GLY A 26 -5.06 -2.64 -0.77
C GLY A 26 -4.62 -3.35 0.52
N ALA A 27 -4.75 -2.68 1.66
CA ALA A 27 -4.42 -3.24 2.96
C ALA A 27 -5.34 -4.42 3.33
N ALA A 28 -6.63 -4.37 3.00
CA ALA A 28 -7.54 -5.49 3.23
C ALA A 28 -7.13 -6.74 2.44
N ILE A 29 -6.77 -6.56 1.16
CA ILE A 29 -6.28 -7.65 0.31
C ILE A 29 -4.95 -8.20 0.84
N GLY A 30 -4.00 -7.32 1.14
CA GLY A 30 -2.70 -7.72 1.70
C GLY A 30 -2.84 -8.42 3.05
N GLY A 31 -3.81 -8.02 3.88
CA GLY A 31 -4.13 -8.67 5.15
C GLY A 31 -4.59 -10.12 4.97
N ILE A 32 -5.41 -10.41 3.95
CA ILE A 32 -5.82 -11.79 3.63
C ILE A 32 -4.60 -12.62 3.21
N VAL A 33 -3.71 -12.05 2.40
CA VAL A 33 -2.47 -12.73 1.96
C VAL A 33 -1.56 -13.00 3.16
N ASP A 34 -1.38 -12.03 4.05
CA ASP A 34 -0.58 -12.20 5.27
C ASP A 34 -1.16 -13.29 6.17
N GLN A 35 -2.48 -13.32 6.38
CA GLN A 35 -3.14 -14.39 7.13
C GLN A 35 -2.94 -15.77 6.48
N GLY A 36 -3.04 -15.86 5.14
CA GLY A 36 -2.78 -17.09 4.41
C GLY A 36 -1.34 -17.57 4.54
N THR A 37 -0.37 -16.66 4.44
CA THR A 37 1.06 -17.01 4.60
C THR A 37 1.39 -17.39 6.04
N LEU A 38 0.77 -16.74 7.03
CA LEU A 38 0.88 -17.09 8.45
C LEU A 38 0.35 -18.49 8.73
N ALA A 39 -0.77 -18.89 8.11
CA ALA A 39 -1.26 -20.27 8.19
C ALA A 39 -0.28 -21.29 7.59
N GLY A 40 0.51 -20.89 6.59
CA GLY A 40 1.64 -21.67 6.06
C GLY A 40 2.92 -21.63 6.92
N GLY A 41 2.91 -20.89 8.03
CA GLY A 41 4.05 -20.69 8.92
C GLY A 41 5.08 -19.68 8.41
N LEU A 42 4.68 -18.76 7.52
CA LEU A 42 5.50 -17.68 7.01
C LEU A 42 4.99 -16.35 7.57
N LYS A 43 5.89 -15.50 8.06
CA LYS A 43 5.54 -14.15 8.51
C LYS A 43 5.93 -13.16 7.42
N THR A 44 4.94 -12.54 6.79
CA THR A 44 5.15 -11.61 5.68
C THR A 44 4.39 -10.30 5.91
N ASP A 45 4.58 -9.30 5.04
CA ASP A 45 3.98 -7.96 5.15
C ASP A 45 3.43 -7.48 3.78
N ALA A 46 2.53 -8.28 3.21
CA ALA A 46 1.76 -7.91 2.04
C ALA A 46 0.76 -6.78 2.33
N THR A 47 0.27 -6.66 3.57
CA THR A 47 -0.66 -5.61 3.98
C THR A 47 -0.12 -4.22 3.67
N THR A 48 1.11 -3.94 4.11
CA THR A 48 1.73 -2.61 3.91
C THR A 48 2.02 -2.37 2.43
N ALA A 49 2.55 -3.37 1.74
CA ALA A 49 2.90 -3.27 0.32
C ALA A 49 1.67 -3.05 -0.57
N ALA A 50 0.62 -3.85 -0.38
CA ALA A 50 -0.63 -3.75 -1.13
C ALA A 50 -1.40 -2.47 -0.77
N GLY A 51 -1.39 -2.05 0.50
CA GLY A 51 -1.95 -0.76 0.90
C GLY A 51 -1.24 0.43 0.24
N THR A 52 0.09 0.40 0.16
CA THR A 52 0.87 1.47 -0.49
C THR A 52 0.62 1.50 -1.99
N LEU A 53 0.55 0.33 -2.63
CA LEU A 53 0.18 0.22 -4.05
C LEU A 53 -1.24 0.76 -4.30
N GLY A 54 -2.20 0.36 -3.48
CA GLY A 54 -3.59 0.81 -3.57
C GLY A 54 -3.72 2.32 -3.37
N SER A 55 -2.94 2.90 -2.45
CA SER A 55 -2.85 4.35 -2.28
C SER A 55 -2.39 5.06 -3.54
N GLY A 56 -1.35 4.54 -4.19
CA GLY A 56 -0.86 5.13 -5.43
C GLY A 56 -1.84 5.03 -6.60
N ILE A 57 -2.62 3.94 -6.69
CA ILE A 57 -3.71 3.83 -7.67
C ILE A 57 -4.81 4.85 -7.35
N GLY A 58 -5.14 5.04 -6.07
CA GLY A 58 -6.09 6.06 -5.63
C GLY A 58 -5.64 7.48 -5.96
N SER A 59 -4.36 7.80 -5.76
CA SER A 59 -3.77 9.10 -6.14
C SER A 59 -3.87 9.38 -7.65
N LEU A 60 -3.89 8.36 -8.52
CA LEU A 60 -4.13 8.57 -9.97
C LEU A 60 -5.52 9.13 -10.24
N LEU A 61 -6.54 8.67 -9.49
CA LEU A 61 -7.92 9.13 -9.63
C LEU A 61 -8.08 10.58 -9.16
N GLU A 62 -7.16 11.05 -8.32
CA GLU A 62 -7.09 12.42 -7.83
C GLU A 62 -6.23 13.34 -8.71
N LEU A 63 -5.67 12.81 -9.81
CA LEU A 63 -4.70 13.49 -10.68
C LEU A 63 -3.41 13.90 -9.95
N ASP A 64 -3.13 13.33 -8.78
CA ASP A 64 -1.84 13.46 -8.09
C ASP A 64 -0.86 12.43 -8.65
N VAL A 65 -0.37 12.73 -9.85
CA VAL A 65 0.54 11.85 -10.61
C VAL A 65 1.87 11.63 -9.88
N ILE A 66 2.34 12.62 -9.12
CA ILE A 66 3.62 12.51 -8.40
C ILE A 66 3.49 11.49 -7.28
N SER A 67 2.51 11.67 -6.39
CA SER A 67 2.27 10.71 -5.31
C SER A 67 1.88 9.34 -5.85
N ALA A 68 1.11 9.28 -6.93
CA ALA A 68 0.78 8.02 -7.60
C ALA A 68 2.01 7.23 -8.01
N ILE A 69 2.96 7.84 -8.71
CA ILE A 69 4.19 7.17 -9.17
C ILE A 69 5.01 6.69 -7.97
N THR A 70 5.19 7.55 -6.96
CA THR A 70 5.97 7.21 -5.75
C THR A 70 5.34 6.05 -4.98
N ASN A 71 4.03 6.10 -4.74
CA ASN A 71 3.30 5.09 -3.96
C ASN A 71 3.17 3.78 -4.73
N ILE A 72 2.93 3.82 -6.05
CA ILE A 72 2.93 2.61 -6.89
C ILE A 72 4.32 1.97 -6.88
N GLY A 73 5.37 2.75 -7.09
CA GLY A 73 6.75 2.25 -7.08
C GLY A 73 7.13 1.62 -5.75
N SER A 74 6.84 2.30 -4.64
CA SER A 74 7.08 1.78 -3.28
C SER A 74 6.27 0.51 -3.01
N GLY A 75 5.00 0.47 -3.44
CA GLY A 75 4.14 -0.71 -3.32
C GLY A 75 4.67 -1.92 -4.07
N ILE A 76 5.13 -1.75 -5.31
CA ILE A 76 5.74 -2.83 -6.11
C ILE A 76 6.99 -3.38 -5.43
N VAL A 77 7.88 -2.50 -4.96
CA VAL A 77 9.09 -2.92 -4.22
C VAL A 77 8.71 -3.69 -2.95
N GLY A 78 7.67 -3.25 -2.24
CA GLY A 78 7.11 -3.96 -1.09
C GLY A 78 6.64 -5.38 -1.44
N ILE A 79 5.94 -5.55 -2.56
CA ILE A 79 5.46 -6.88 -3.02
C ILE A 79 6.64 -7.80 -3.36
N VAL A 80 7.67 -7.28 -4.03
CA VAL A 80 8.87 -8.06 -4.33
C VAL A 80 9.59 -8.48 -3.04
N ASN A 81 9.73 -7.57 -2.07
CA ASN A 81 10.32 -7.87 -0.77
C ASN A 81 9.51 -8.89 0.03
N PHE A 82 8.17 -8.84 -0.04
CA PHE A 82 7.29 -9.87 0.48
C PHE A 82 7.63 -11.26 -0.11
N GLY A 83 7.76 -11.35 -1.44
CA GLY A 83 8.07 -12.61 -2.12
C GLY A 83 9.44 -13.17 -1.74
N ILE A 84 10.46 -12.31 -1.71
CA ILE A 84 11.82 -12.67 -1.26
C ILE A 84 11.78 -13.16 0.20
N SER A 85 11.03 -12.48 1.07
CA SER A 85 10.90 -12.84 2.48
C SER A 85 10.23 -14.20 2.66
N ALA A 86 9.18 -14.49 1.89
CA ALA A 86 8.51 -15.79 1.90
C ALA A 86 9.45 -16.92 1.45
N ILE A 87 10.17 -16.73 0.34
CA ILE A 87 11.12 -17.72 -0.20
C ILE A 87 12.27 -17.97 0.79
N SER A 88 12.81 -16.90 1.38
CA SER A 88 13.90 -17.01 2.36
C SER A 88 13.47 -17.83 3.58
N GLN A 89 12.27 -17.61 4.09
CA GLN A 89 11.73 -18.37 5.21
C GLN A 89 11.47 -19.84 4.86
N LEU A 90 10.96 -20.12 3.66
CA LEU A 90 10.77 -21.49 3.18
C LEU A 90 12.11 -22.23 3.09
N LYS A 91 13.14 -21.60 2.51
CA LYS A 91 14.49 -22.19 2.41
C LYS A 91 15.09 -22.49 3.78
N ASN A 92 14.90 -21.61 4.75
CA ASN A 92 15.41 -21.79 6.11
C ASN A 92 14.64 -22.85 6.90
N LYS A 93 13.42 -23.22 6.48
CA LYS A 93 12.61 -24.27 7.11
C LYS A 93 12.96 -25.68 6.62
N THR A 94 13.55 -25.80 5.43
CA THR A 94 13.99 -27.07 4.83
C THR A 94 15.48 -27.38 5.05
N ALA A 95 16.25 -26.46 5.61
CA ALA A 95 17.64 -26.66 6.05
C ALA A 95 17.69 -27.18 7.49
#